data_AF-A0A2A5JRM0-F1
#
_entry.id   AF-A0A2A5JRM0-F1
#
_cell.length_a   1.000
_cell.length_b   1.000
_cell.length_c   1.000
_cell.angle_alpha   90.00
_cell.angle_beta   90.00
_cell.angle_gamma   90.00
#
_symmetry.space_group_name_H-M   'P 1'
#
loop_
_entity.id
_entity.type
_entity.pdbx_description
1 polymer ?
#
loop_
_entity_poly.entity_id
_entity_poly.type
_entity_poly.pdbx_seq_one_letter_code
_entity_poly.pdbx_strand_id
1 'polypeptide(L)'
;MTMNFRIHSASLTMAPAKPAATQVKAASEAIISRRGEAQQPSDKSNAIAAYTGDIPNSSPYNALLNPEGFDFDNMSLNEFYDVVDAIRTLEFDIERASGNTGSLRDTFWHDVMSVKGSLEGVNYEKQGIKPDEKINISQFYGQSVDEARNMEEENYRSFHGVLGYAQEQQETVALITSESFLKEYQEKAVAFLKAQETQLIDTQA
;
A
#
# COMPACT_ATOMS: atom_id res chain seq x y z
N MET A 1 0.45 -48.11 3.88
CA MET A 1 -0.73 -47.28 3.58
C MET A 1 -0.29 -46.21 2.62
N THR A 2 -0.86 -46.20 1.41
CA THR A 2 -0.45 -45.31 0.31
C THR A 2 -1.58 -44.30 0.11
N MET A 3 -1.32 -43.02 0.35
CA MET A 3 -2.31 -41.96 0.15
C MET A 3 -2.20 -41.39 -1.26
N ASN A 4 -3.24 -41.65 -2.06
CA ASN A 4 -3.44 -41.05 -3.38
C ASN A 4 -4.08 -39.66 -3.21
N PHE A 5 -3.37 -38.61 -3.61
CA PHE A 5 -3.98 -37.28 -3.76
C PHE A 5 -4.55 -37.15 -5.18
N ARG A 6 -5.88 -37.03 -5.26
CA ARG A 6 -6.58 -36.62 -6.48
C ARG A 6 -6.52 -35.09 -6.58
N ILE A 7 -5.76 -34.58 -7.54
CA ILE A 7 -5.81 -33.16 -7.92
C ILE A 7 -6.94 -33.02 -8.94
N HIS A 8 -7.99 -32.28 -8.58
CA HIS A 8 -9.00 -31.83 -9.52
C HIS A 8 -8.46 -30.62 -10.29
N SER A 9 -8.18 -30.81 -11.57
CA SER A 9 -7.83 -29.75 -12.51
C SER A 9 -9.07 -28.90 -12.80
N ALA A 10 -9.10 -27.65 -12.32
CA ALA A 10 -10.05 -26.67 -12.81
C ALA A 10 -9.48 -26.03 -14.08
N SER A 11 -10.03 -26.38 -15.24
CA SER A 11 -9.72 -25.75 -16.53
C SER A 11 -10.24 -24.31 -16.55
N LEU A 12 -9.34 -23.33 -16.57
CA LEU A 12 -9.67 -21.95 -16.92
C LEU A 12 -9.48 -21.76 -18.43
N THR A 13 -10.61 -21.59 -19.12
CA THR A 13 -10.66 -21.25 -20.54
C THR A 13 -10.15 -19.82 -20.73
N MET A 14 -9.00 -19.64 -21.39
CA MET A 14 -8.45 -18.34 -21.73
C MET A 14 -9.16 -17.73 -22.95
N ALA A 15 -9.59 -16.48 -22.85
CA ALA A 15 -9.91 -15.62 -24.00
C ALA A 15 -8.63 -14.92 -24.49
N PRO A 16 -8.51 -14.63 -25.81
CA PRO A 16 -7.22 -14.36 -26.44
C PRO A 16 -6.67 -12.94 -26.21
N ALA A 17 -5.35 -12.88 -26.05
CA ALA A 17 -4.53 -11.68 -26.00
C ALA A 17 -4.56 -10.89 -27.34
N LYS A 18 -4.47 -9.55 -27.25
CA LYS A 18 -4.23 -8.65 -28.38
C LYS A 18 -2.77 -8.17 -28.40
N PRO A 19 -2.22 -7.83 -29.59
CA PRO A 19 -0.78 -7.92 -29.87
C PRO A 19 0.03 -6.66 -29.51
N ALA A 20 1.32 -6.91 -29.30
CA ALA A 20 2.40 -5.94 -29.11
C ALA A 20 2.63 -5.04 -30.34
N ALA A 21 3.05 -3.79 -30.08
CA ALA A 21 3.62 -2.90 -31.09
C ALA A 21 4.89 -2.21 -30.57
N THR A 22 6.00 -2.69 -31.13
CA THR A 22 7.15 -1.94 -31.66
C THR A 22 8.07 -1.13 -30.74
N GLN A 23 9.32 -1.60 -30.78
CA GLN A 23 10.59 -1.03 -30.32
C GLN A 23 10.84 0.41 -30.80
N VAL A 24 11.43 1.24 -29.92
CA VAL A 24 12.38 2.28 -30.32
C VAL A 24 13.64 2.14 -29.46
N LYS A 25 14.78 2.30 -30.14
CA LYS A 25 16.14 1.93 -29.77
C LYS A 25 16.92 3.16 -29.28
N ALA A 26 17.80 2.90 -28.30
CA ALA A 26 19.03 3.61 -27.92
C ALA A 26 18.94 4.98 -27.20
N ALA A 27 19.43 4.99 -25.96
CA ALA A 27 20.73 5.59 -25.63
C ALA A 27 21.27 5.00 -24.31
N SER A 28 22.29 4.15 -24.42
CA SER A 28 23.15 3.77 -23.31
C SER A 28 24.31 4.77 -23.25
N GLU A 29 24.53 5.44 -22.11
CA GLU A 29 25.86 5.74 -21.57
C GLU A 29 25.77 6.48 -20.21
N ALA A 30 26.73 6.16 -19.34
CA ALA A 30 26.96 6.59 -17.95
C ALA A 30 25.96 6.00 -16.94
N ILE A 31 26.35 5.28 -15.89
CA ILE A 31 27.40 5.58 -14.91
C ILE A 31 27.94 4.25 -14.32
N ILE A 32 29.26 4.02 -14.40
CA ILE A 32 29.97 3.06 -13.55
C ILE A 32 30.75 3.87 -12.51
N SER A 33 30.72 3.37 -11.27
CA SER A 33 31.60 3.70 -10.15
C SER A 33 31.34 5.01 -9.42
N ARG A 34 30.67 4.89 -8.26
CA ARG A 34 31.31 5.18 -6.96
C ARG A 34 30.67 4.35 -5.85
N ARG A 35 31.45 3.35 -5.42
CA ARG A 35 31.33 2.66 -4.14
C ARG A 35 31.80 3.62 -3.05
N GLY A 36 31.01 3.76 -1.99
CA GLY A 36 31.44 4.31 -0.71
C GLY A 36 31.02 5.74 -0.45
N GLU A 37 29.81 5.90 0.10
CA GLU A 37 29.54 6.83 1.19
C GLU A 37 28.31 6.25 1.92
N ALA A 38 28.53 5.77 3.14
CA ALA A 38 27.43 5.55 4.06
C ALA A 38 26.82 6.94 4.28
N GLN A 39 25.68 7.20 3.66
CA GLN A 39 24.88 8.37 3.98
C GLN A 39 24.42 8.21 5.42
N GLN A 40 25.11 8.91 6.30
CA GLN A 40 24.60 9.30 7.60
C GLN A 40 23.20 9.90 7.37
N PRO A 41 22.14 9.41 8.05
CA PRO A 41 20.83 10.00 7.93
C PRO A 41 20.94 11.46 8.40
N SER A 42 20.61 12.40 7.52
CA SER A 42 20.42 13.78 7.93
C SER A 42 19.22 13.84 8.87
N ASP A 43 19.42 14.28 10.11
CA ASP A 43 18.40 14.44 11.18
C ASP A 43 17.32 15.50 10.88
N LYS A 44 16.92 15.68 9.63
CA LYS A 44 15.70 16.41 9.29
C LYS A 44 14.66 15.39 8.91
N SER A 45 13.79 15.08 9.87
CA SER A 45 12.55 14.35 9.59
C SER A 45 11.83 15.07 8.45
N ASN A 46 11.57 14.33 7.37
CA ASN A 46 10.82 14.81 6.21
C ASN A 46 9.32 14.62 6.44
N ALA A 47 8.84 14.82 7.67
CA ALA A 47 7.45 14.62 8.00
C ALA A 47 6.54 15.49 7.13
N ILE A 48 5.61 14.85 6.43
CA ILE A 48 4.60 15.51 5.59
C ILE A 48 3.20 15.38 6.18
N ALA A 49 2.26 16.23 5.73
CA ALA A 49 0.85 16.15 6.08
C ALA A 49 0.58 16.03 7.61
N ALA A 50 1.27 16.83 8.42
CA ALA A 50 0.96 16.94 9.84
C ALA A 50 -0.47 17.49 10.04
N TYR A 51 -1.29 16.76 10.79
CA TYR A 51 -2.66 17.15 11.07
C TYR A 51 -2.76 18.02 12.34
N THR A 52 -3.24 19.25 12.19
CA THR A 52 -3.28 20.23 13.30
C THR A 52 -4.69 20.52 13.83
N GLY A 53 -5.70 19.79 13.35
CA GLY A 53 -7.07 19.93 13.83
C GLY A 53 -7.33 19.16 15.12
N ASP A 54 -8.52 19.38 15.69
CA ASP A 54 -8.98 18.60 16.84
C ASP A 54 -9.35 17.18 16.40
N ILE A 55 -8.76 16.18 17.05
CA ILE A 55 -9.07 14.77 16.83
C ILE A 55 -9.77 14.22 18.08
N PRO A 56 -10.92 13.55 17.94
CA PRO A 56 -11.46 12.77 19.05
C PRO A 56 -10.44 11.71 19.48
N ASN A 57 -10.07 11.67 20.77
CA ASN A 57 -9.05 10.75 21.31
C ASN A 57 -9.29 9.25 20.99
N SER A 58 -10.48 8.87 20.53
CA SER A 58 -10.86 7.52 20.15
C SER A 58 -11.24 7.37 18.67
N SER A 59 -10.77 8.25 17.78
CA SER A 59 -11.07 8.14 16.35
C SER A 59 -10.46 6.86 15.77
N PRO A 60 -11.21 6.06 14.99
CA PRO A 60 -10.65 4.91 14.29
C PRO A 60 -9.62 5.31 13.21
N TYR A 61 -9.52 6.60 12.90
CA TYR A 61 -8.62 7.17 11.89
C TYR A 61 -7.38 7.85 12.48
N ASN A 62 -7.05 7.58 13.76
CA ASN A 62 -5.93 8.24 14.45
C ASN A 62 -4.59 8.12 13.71
N ALA A 63 -4.31 6.96 13.10
CA ALA A 63 -3.08 6.76 12.34
C ALA A 63 -3.00 7.68 11.10
N LEU A 64 -4.15 8.01 10.50
CA LEU A 64 -4.25 8.92 9.35
C LEU A 64 -4.25 10.40 9.79
N LEU A 65 -4.86 10.71 10.93
CA LEU A 65 -4.90 12.04 11.54
C LEU A 65 -3.67 12.27 12.42
N ASN A 66 -2.47 12.07 11.89
CA ASN A 66 -1.24 12.13 12.69
C ASN A 66 -0.77 13.59 12.91
N PRO A 67 -0.68 14.08 14.17
CA PRO A 67 -0.21 15.43 14.46
C PRO A 67 1.28 15.65 14.23
N GLU A 68 2.08 14.58 14.25
CA GLU A 68 3.52 14.63 13.99
C GLU A 68 3.84 14.62 12.49
N GLY A 69 2.85 14.28 11.65
CA GLY A 69 3.03 14.04 10.22
C GLY A 69 3.69 12.70 9.93
N PHE A 70 3.91 12.42 8.64
CA PHE A 70 4.39 11.13 8.17
C PHE A 70 5.80 11.21 7.63
N ASP A 71 6.71 10.47 8.23
CA ASP A 71 8.09 10.32 7.78
C ASP A 71 8.30 8.92 7.18
N PHE A 72 7.86 8.72 5.93
CA PHE A 72 7.93 7.41 5.25
C PHE A 72 9.35 6.96 4.90
N ASP A 73 10.33 7.85 5.03
CA ASP A 73 11.75 7.49 4.91
C ASP A 73 12.28 6.81 6.20
N ASN A 74 11.55 6.97 7.31
CA ASN A 74 11.92 6.50 8.64
C ASN A 74 10.69 5.98 9.40
N MET A 75 9.97 5.04 8.79
CA MET A 75 8.73 4.45 9.32
C MET A 75 8.86 2.92 9.40
N SER A 76 8.26 2.30 10.42
CA SER A 76 8.16 0.84 10.48
C SER A 76 7.01 0.32 9.62
N LEU A 77 7.09 -0.95 9.18
CA LEU A 77 6.01 -1.57 8.42
C LEU A 77 4.70 -1.65 9.22
N ASN A 78 4.77 -1.75 10.55
CA ASN A 78 3.58 -1.73 11.41
C ASN A 78 2.92 -0.34 11.44
N GLU A 79 3.70 0.74 11.57
CA GLU A 79 3.12 2.09 11.50
C GLU A 79 2.51 2.37 10.13
N PHE A 80 3.17 1.90 9.05
CA PHE A 80 2.61 2.03 7.71
C PHE A 80 1.33 1.19 7.54
N TYR A 81 1.29 -0.01 8.12
CA TYR A 81 0.08 -0.84 8.17
C TYR A 81 -1.09 -0.10 8.82
N ASP A 82 -0.87 0.56 9.96
CA ASP A 82 -1.92 1.30 10.65
C ASP A 82 -2.47 2.46 9.79
N VAL A 83 -1.62 3.13 9.01
CA VAL A 83 -2.04 4.15 8.04
C VAL A 83 -2.91 3.55 6.94
N VAL A 84 -2.47 2.44 6.33
CA VAL A 84 -3.21 1.73 5.28
C VAL A 84 -4.54 1.20 5.82
N ASP A 85 -4.58 0.67 7.04
CA ASP A 85 -5.80 0.18 7.67
C ASP A 85 -6.78 1.31 8.02
N ALA A 86 -6.28 2.48 8.44
CA ALA A 86 -7.12 3.66 8.64
C ALA A 86 -7.77 4.16 7.34
N ILE A 87 -7.02 4.20 6.23
CA ILE A 87 -7.54 4.53 4.90
C ILE A 87 -8.63 3.52 4.49
N ARG A 88 -8.32 2.23 4.62
CA ARG A 88 -9.25 1.14 4.33
C ARG A 88 -10.51 1.21 5.20
N THR A 89 -10.38 1.54 6.47
CA THR A 89 -11.54 1.65 7.37
C THR A 89 -12.40 2.85 7.00
N LEU A 90 -11.78 3.97 6.62
CA LEU A 90 -12.51 5.17 6.19
C LEU A 90 -13.34 4.92 4.92
N GLU A 91 -12.77 4.30 3.89
CA GLU A 91 -13.52 3.95 2.67
C GLU A 91 -14.70 3.03 2.98
N PHE A 92 -14.50 2.05 3.86
CA PHE A 92 -15.54 1.12 4.28
C PHE A 92 -16.70 1.84 4.98
N ASP A 93 -16.37 2.73 5.91
CA ASP A 93 -17.35 3.43 6.74
C ASP A 93 -18.13 4.47 5.94
N ILE A 94 -17.47 5.17 5.01
CA ILE A 94 -18.12 6.12 4.09
C ILE A 94 -19.13 5.41 3.20
N GLU A 95 -18.72 4.29 2.60
CA GLU A 95 -19.61 3.53 1.72
C GLU A 95 -20.81 2.97 2.50
N ARG A 96 -20.55 2.41 3.69
CA ARG A 96 -21.61 1.90 4.55
C ARG A 96 -22.60 3.00 4.96
N ALA A 97 -22.11 4.21 5.27
CA ALA A 97 -22.94 5.35 5.63
C ALA A 97 -23.74 5.93 4.46
N SER A 98 -23.26 5.78 3.22
CA SER A 98 -24.00 6.20 2.02
C SER A 98 -25.24 5.34 1.74
N GLY A 99 -25.40 4.23 2.47
CA GLY A 99 -26.45 3.25 2.25
C GLY A 99 -26.16 2.33 1.07
N ASN A 100 -24.98 2.43 0.46
CA ASN A 100 -24.58 1.49 -0.58
C ASN A 100 -24.30 0.12 0.04
N THR A 101 -25.04 -0.89 -0.42
CA THR A 101 -24.85 -2.30 -0.06
C THR A 101 -24.17 -3.07 -1.19
N GLY A 102 -23.73 -2.36 -2.22
CA GLY A 102 -22.95 -2.88 -3.33
C GLY A 102 -21.57 -3.36 -2.89
N SER A 103 -20.88 -4.00 -3.83
CA SER A 103 -19.51 -4.41 -3.60
C SER A 103 -18.61 -3.19 -3.52
N LEU A 104 -17.88 -3.03 -2.42
CA LEU A 104 -16.73 -2.12 -2.24
C LEU A 104 -15.59 -2.33 -3.24
N ARG A 105 -15.78 -3.14 -4.30
CA ARG A 105 -14.75 -3.49 -5.27
C ARG A 105 -14.58 -2.40 -6.32
N ASP A 106 -14.48 -1.15 -5.89
CA ASP A 106 -13.87 -0.16 -6.77
C ASP A 106 -12.37 -0.45 -6.90
N THR A 107 -11.74 0.16 -7.90
CA THR A 107 -10.31 -0.07 -8.20
C THR A 107 -9.45 0.32 -7.00
N PHE A 108 -9.73 1.46 -6.37
CA PHE A 108 -8.90 1.98 -5.29
C PHE A 108 -8.98 1.13 -4.02
N TRP A 109 -10.15 0.64 -3.63
CA TRP A 109 -10.30 -0.30 -2.53
C TRP A 109 -9.52 -1.60 -2.77
N HIS A 110 -9.55 -2.11 -4.00
CA HIS A 110 -8.77 -3.29 -4.36
C HIS A 110 -7.27 -3.05 -4.18
N ASP A 111 -6.80 -1.89 -4.64
CA ASP A 111 -5.40 -1.47 -4.55
C ASP A 111 -4.94 -1.35 -3.08
N VAL A 112 -5.72 -0.67 -2.23
CA VAL A 112 -5.43 -0.53 -0.79
C VAL A 112 -5.43 -1.89 -0.09
N MET A 113 -6.39 -2.77 -0.41
CA MET A 113 -6.43 -4.12 0.15
C MET A 113 -5.25 -4.99 -0.31
N SER A 114 -4.75 -4.77 -1.53
CA SER A 114 -3.54 -5.44 -2.02
C SER A 114 -2.31 -5.02 -1.19
N VAL A 115 -2.12 -3.71 -0.96
CA VAL A 115 -1.05 -3.20 -0.08
C VAL A 115 -1.19 -3.75 1.33
N LYS A 116 -2.38 -3.67 1.93
CA LYS A 116 -2.65 -4.24 3.27
C LYS A 116 -2.30 -5.73 3.35
N GLY A 117 -2.73 -6.51 2.37
CA GLY A 117 -2.46 -7.95 2.31
C GLY A 117 -0.96 -8.25 2.16
N SER A 118 -0.20 -7.42 1.42
CA SER A 118 1.26 -7.56 1.35
C SER A 118 1.93 -7.33 2.70
N LEU A 119 1.49 -6.32 3.46
CA LEU A 119 2.01 -6.01 4.80
C LEU A 119 1.71 -7.15 5.80
N GLU A 120 0.52 -7.74 5.75
CA GLU A 120 0.14 -8.91 6.56
C GLU A 120 0.95 -10.16 6.19
N GLY A 121 1.37 -10.26 4.92
CA GLY A 121 2.15 -11.37 4.38
C GLY A 121 3.65 -11.25 4.59
N VAL A 122 4.15 -10.17 5.19
CA VAL A 122 5.60 -9.95 5.37
C VAL A 122 6.19 -11.03 6.28
N ASN A 123 7.15 -11.77 5.73
CA ASN A 123 7.99 -12.66 6.53
C ASN A 123 9.25 -11.91 6.99
N TYR A 124 9.14 -11.27 8.14
CA TYR A 124 10.20 -10.48 8.78
C TYR A 124 11.52 -11.26 8.91
N GLU A 125 11.48 -12.54 9.30
CA GLU A 125 12.68 -13.38 9.45
C GLU A 125 13.39 -13.59 8.11
N LYS A 126 12.63 -13.90 7.06
CA LYS A 126 13.19 -14.11 5.71
C LYS A 126 13.75 -12.82 5.13
N GLN A 127 13.10 -11.69 5.40
CA GLN A 127 13.52 -10.38 4.94
C GLN A 127 14.65 -9.77 5.80
N GLY A 128 14.94 -10.34 6.96
CA GLY A 128 15.98 -9.84 7.87
C GLY A 128 15.64 -8.48 8.50
N ILE A 129 14.35 -8.13 8.57
CA ILE A 129 13.83 -6.85 9.08
C ILE A 129 13.05 -7.14 10.37
N LYS A 130 13.15 -6.28 11.39
CA LYS A 130 12.29 -6.38 12.58
C LYS A 130 10.96 -5.64 12.39
N PRO A 131 9.87 -6.06 13.06
CA PRO A 131 8.56 -5.41 12.92
C PRO A 131 8.55 -3.90 13.24
N ASP A 132 9.40 -3.46 14.16
CA ASP A 132 9.54 -2.07 14.61
C ASP A 132 10.74 -1.35 13.97
N GLU A 133 11.46 -2.01 13.07
CA GLU A 133 12.61 -1.43 12.39
C GLU A 133 12.17 -0.29 11.48
N LYS A 134 12.84 0.85 11.61
CA LYS A 134 12.57 2.02 10.79
C LYS A 134 13.24 1.86 9.43
N ILE A 135 12.43 1.91 8.38
CA ILE A 135 12.87 1.71 7.01
C ILE A 135 12.27 2.79 6.11
N ASN A 136 12.76 2.85 4.87
CA ASN A 136 12.14 3.61 3.81
C ASN A 136 11.05 2.76 3.13
N ILE A 137 9.79 3.16 3.28
CA ILE A 137 8.63 2.40 2.77
C ILE A 137 8.68 2.28 1.23
N SER A 138 9.01 3.36 0.53
CA SER A 138 9.11 3.36 -0.93
C SER A 138 10.22 2.43 -1.43
N GLN A 139 11.37 2.42 -0.73
CA GLN A 139 12.47 1.52 -1.05
C GLN A 139 12.10 0.05 -0.81
N PHE A 140 11.39 -0.26 0.27
CA PHE A 140 10.92 -1.62 0.57
C PHE A 140 10.05 -2.19 -0.56
N TYR A 141 9.09 -1.41 -1.06
CA TYR A 141 8.27 -1.83 -2.20
C TYR A 141 9.06 -1.84 -3.52
N GLY A 142 10.04 -0.96 -3.70
CA GLY A 142 10.97 -1.01 -4.84
C GLY A 142 11.79 -2.31 -4.88
N GLN A 143 12.31 -2.75 -3.73
CA GLN A 143 13.02 -4.03 -3.62
C GLN A 143 12.09 -5.22 -3.92
N SER A 144 10.84 -5.16 -3.46
CA SER A 144 9.84 -6.19 -3.76
C SER A 144 9.57 -6.34 -5.27
N VAL A 145 9.56 -5.23 -6.02
CA VAL A 145 9.45 -5.25 -7.49
C VAL A 145 10.67 -5.88 -8.15
N ASP A 146 11.88 -5.57 -7.68
CA ASP A 146 13.11 -6.16 -8.21
C ASP A 146 13.18 -7.67 -7.92
N GLU A 147 12.78 -8.10 -6.74
CA GLU A 147 12.66 -9.52 -6.38
C GLU A 147 11.64 -10.24 -7.27
N ALA A 148 10.46 -9.65 -7.45
CA ALA A 148 9.41 -10.20 -8.31
C ALA A 148 9.87 -10.35 -9.76
N ARG A 149 10.63 -9.37 -10.29
CA ARG A 149 11.24 -9.43 -11.62
C ARG A 149 12.21 -10.61 -11.73
N ASN A 150 13.10 -10.75 -10.75
CA ASN A 150 14.06 -11.86 -10.73
C ASN A 150 13.35 -13.23 -10.68
N MET A 151 12.30 -13.37 -9.87
CA MET A 151 11.51 -14.61 -9.80
C MET A 151 10.84 -14.96 -11.13
N GLU A 152 10.25 -13.96 -11.82
CA GLU A 152 9.67 -14.17 -13.15
C GLU A 152 10.73 -14.54 -14.20
N GLU A 153 11.92 -13.93 -14.16
CA GLU A 153 13.03 -14.26 -15.04
C GLU A 153 13.58 -15.68 -14.80
N GLU A 154 13.67 -16.10 -13.54
CA GLU A 154 14.13 -17.44 -13.15
C GLU A 154 13.13 -18.54 -13.56
N ASN A 155 11.83 -18.30 -13.35
CA ASN A 155 10.78 -19.25 -13.72
C ASN A 155 9.43 -18.58 -13.96
N TYR A 156 9.28 -18.03 -15.16
CA TYR A 156 8.04 -17.39 -15.61
C TYR A 156 6.79 -18.25 -15.40
N ARG A 157 6.84 -19.57 -15.67
CA ARG A 157 5.63 -20.40 -15.53
C ARG A 157 5.12 -20.50 -14.11
N SER A 158 6.03 -20.48 -13.13
CA SER A 158 5.68 -20.57 -11.71
C SER A 158 5.34 -19.22 -11.09
N PHE A 159 5.88 -18.14 -11.63
CA PHE A 159 5.78 -16.80 -11.02
C PHE A 159 5.09 -15.77 -11.92
N HIS A 160 4.49 -16.17 -13.03
CA HIS A 160 3.79 -15.26 -13.93
C HIS A 160 2.75 -14.41 -13.19
N GLY A 161 2.87 -13.09 -13.34
CA GLY A 161 1.95 -12.11 -12.77
C GLY A 161 2.42 -11.52 -11.44
N VAL A 162 3.41 -12.13 -10.78
CA VAL A 162 3.96 -11.64 -9.52
C VAL A 162 4.60 -10.26 -9.70
N LEU A 163 5.26 -10.01 -10.84
CA LEU A 163 5.82 -8.69 -11.14
C LEU A 163 4.73 -7.63 -11.28
N GLY A 164 3.64 -7.95 -11.99
CA GLY A 164 2.50 -7.04 -12.14
C GLY A 164 1.91 -6.65 -10.79
N TYR A 165 1.67 -7.63 -9.91
CA TYR A 165 1.16 -7.38 -8.55
C TYR A 165 2.11 -6.51 -7.72
N ALA A 166 3.42 -6.74 -7.79
CA ALA A 166 4.39 -5.94 -7.07
C ALA A 166 4.44 -4.48 -7.59
N GLN A 167 4.31 -4.29 -8.91
CA GLN A 167 4.25 -2.96 -9.53
C GLN A 167 2.99 -2.20 -9.13
N GLU A 168 1.83 -2.84 -9.17
CA GLU A 168 0.56 -2.25 -8.71
C GLU A 168 0.63 -1.83 -7.24
N GLN A 169 1.24 -2.66 -6.38
CA GLN A 169 1.47 -2.32 -4.97
C GLN A 169 2.40 -1.12 -4.81
N GLN A 170 3.51 -1.08 -5.57
CA GLN A 170 4.44 0.06 -5.54
C GLN A 170 3.76 1.37 -5.97
N GLU A 171 2.96 1.33 -7.03
CA GLU A 171 2.21 2.50 -7.51
C GLU A 171 1.20 2.98 -6.46
N THR A 172 0.48 2.05 -5.83
CA THR A 172 -0.46 2.35 -4.76
C THR A 172 0.24 2.95 -3.54
N VAL A 173 1.39 2.42 -3.16
CA VAL A 173 2.22 2.95 -2.07
C VAL A 173 2.73 4.36 -2.40
N ALA A 174 3.15 4.61 -3.64
CA ALA A 174 3.57 5.94 -4.07
C ALA A 174 2.42 6.95 -3.97
N LEU A 175 1.18 6.53 -4.24
CA LEU A 175 0.00 7.37 -4.05
C LEU A 175 -0.28 7.63 -2.56
N ILE A 176 -0.36 6.58 -1.74
CA ILE A 176 -0.63 6.65 -0.29
C ILE A 176 0.42 7.50 0.45
N THR A 177 1.68 7.42 0.04
CA THR A 177 2.78 8.17 0.64
C THR A 177 2.92 9.60 0.11
N SER A 178 2.06 10.03 -0.82
CA SER A 178 2.07 11.40 -1.34
C SER A 178 1.35 12.37 -0.38
N GLU A 179 1.92 13.57 -0.22
CA GLU A 179 1.36 14.58 0.69
C GLU A 179 -0.06 15.02 0.27
N SER A 180 -0.31 15.16 -1.04
CA SER A 180 -1.62 15.54 -1.55
C SER A 180 -2.70 14.51 -1.19
N PHE A 181 -2.38 13.23 -1.35
CA PHE A 181 -3.32 12.16 -1.04
C PHE A 181 -3.60 12.10 0.46
N LEU A 182 -2.57 12.17 1.29
CA LEU A 182 -2.74 12.16 2.74
C LEU A 182 -3.60 13.31 3.24
N LYS A 183 -3.36 14.53 2.73
CA LYS A 183 -4.18 15.70 3.09
C LYS A 183 -5.63 15.53 2.67
N GLU A 184 -5.89 15.04 1.46
CA GLU A 184 -7.24 14.74 0.99
C GLU A 184 -7.93 13.72 1.91
N TYR A 185 -7.23 12.66 2.30
CA TYR A 185 -7.78 11.61 3.16
C TYR A 185 -7.99 12.07 4.61
N GLN A 186 -7.12 12.94 5.12
CA GLN A 186 -7.33 13.62 6.40
C GLN A 186 -8.59 14.49 6.37
N GLU A 187 -8.78 15.29 5.31
CA GLU A 187 -9.99 16.09 5.12
C GLU A 187 -11.26 15.21 5.03
N LYS A 188 -11.17 14.11 4.27
CA LYS A 188 -12.25 13.12 4.12
C LYS A 188 -12.62 12.48 5.47
N ALA A 189 -11.64 12.09 6.27
CA ALA A 189 -11.85 11.54 7.61
C ALA A 189 -12.57 12.53 8.54
N VAL A 190 -12.13 13.80 8.55
CA VAL A 190 -12.73 14.85 9.38
C VAL A 190 -14.16 15.15 8.95
N ALA A 191 -14.41 15.24 7.65
CA ALA A 191 -15.75 15.47 7.11
C ALA A 191 -16.70 14.34 7.50
N PHE A 192 -16.23 13.09 7.42
CA PHE A 192 -17.00 11.92 7.84
C PHE A 192 -17.34 11.96 9.33
N LEU A 193 -16.34 12.18 10.19
CA LEU A 193 -16.56 12.26 11.65
C LEU A 193 -17.61 13.33 12.02
N LYS A 194 -17.49 14.53 11.44
CA LYS A 194 -18.46 15.62 11.67
C LYS A 194 -19.88 15.25 11.22
N ALA A 195 -20.01 14.56 10.09
CA ALA A 195 -21.30 14.11 9.60
C ALA A 195 -21.96 13.09 10.55
N GLN A 196 -21.17 12.17 11.10
CA GLN A 196 -21.66 11.19 12.07
C GLN A 196 -22.08 11.83 13.39
N GLU A 197 -21.31 12.79 13.92
CA GLU A 197 -21.68 13.54 15.12
C GLU A 197 -22.98 14.32 14.95
N THR A 198 -23.16 14.96 13.79
CA THR A 198 -24.38 15.73 13.48
C THR A 198 -25.62 14.83 13.43
N GLN A 199 -25.51 13.64 12.82
CA GLN A 199 -26.62 12.67 12.76
C GLN A 199 -27.05 12.16 14.16
N LEU A 200 -26.11 12.02 15.09
CA LEU A 200 -26.42 11.61 16.46
C LEU A 200 -27.18 12.69 17.24
N ILE A 201 -26.87 13.97 17.00
CA ILE A 201 -27.54 15.09 17.66
C ILE A 201 -28.99 15.24 17.14
N ASP A 202 -29.19 15.14 15.83
CA ASP A 202 -30.52 15.28 15.21
C ASP A 202 -31.49 14.15 15.57
N THR A 203 -30.98 12.98 15.99
CA THR A 203 -31.82 11.84 16.42
C THR A 203 -32.26 11.95 17.89
N GLN A 204 -31.66 12.87 18.67
CA GLN A 204 -31.94 13.05 20.11
C GLN A 204 -32.80 14.29 20.44
N ALA A 205 -33.14 15.12 19.45
CA ALA A 205 -34.00 16.30 19.58
C ALA A 205 -35.47 15.99 19.28
#